data_AF-A0A178AUS8-F1
#
_entry.id   AF-A0A178AUS8-F1
#
_cell.length_a   1.000
_cell.length_b   1.000
_cell.length_c   1.000
_cell.angle_alpha   90.00
_cell.angle_beta   90.00
_cell.angle_gamma   90.00
#
_symmetry.space_group_name_H-M   'P 1'
#
loop_
_entity.id
_entity.type
_entity.pdbx_description
1 polymer ?
#
loop_
_entity_poly.entity_id
_entity_poly.type
_entity_poly.pdbx_seq_one_letter_code
_entity_poly.pdbx_strand_id
1 'polypeptide(L)'
;MQTVDITPKADSEFWQYSEPLNFLVVVPADSVLPSLISHWASPESLARYIHVYTHLQAGQIKLLQDHKSHGTFHLPCSGLNISRFLHHQIVDLNTHSADTEMLSKLSPRLLSDQSASTTEVVLFSIQVLCEDNKNWLVPEKKLVWRWVKPQSMYRTSGRWEASLAKVFFDAEWSAGTGISILVGSVDEEKFREIEKRNVS
;
A
#
# COMPACT_ATOMS: atom_id res chain seq x y z
N MET A 1 -45.36 10.36 -9.27
CA MET A 1 -43.98 9.90 -9.53
C MET A 1 -43.04 10.74 -8.67
N GLN A 2 -42.50 10.17 -7.60
CA GLN A 2 -41.42 10.81 -6.84
C GLN A 2 -40.10 10.49 -7.54
N THR A 3 -39.46 11.50 -8.10
CA THR A 3 -38.05 11.44 -8.50
C THR A 3 -37.21 11.34 -7.24
N VAL A 4 -36.71 10.14 -6.95
CA VAL A 4 -35.68 9.93 -5.94
C VAL A 4 -34.42 10.59 -6.49
N ASP A 5 -34.08 11.73 -5.91
CA ASP A 5 -32.83 12.43 -6.18
C ASP A 5 -31.71 11.61 -5.55
N ILE A 6 -31.15 10.66 -6.33
CA ILE A 6 -29.95 9.92 -5.94
C ILE A 6 -28.76 10.82 -6.26
N THR A 7 -28.63 11.92 -5.51
CA THR A 7 -27.36 12.61 -5.45
C THR A 7 -26.41 11.67 -4.71
N PRO A 8 -25.32 11.18 -5.33
CA PRO A 8 -24.31 10.46 -4.58
C PRO A 8 -23.86 11.41 -3.48
N LYS A 9 -24.03 11.02 -2.21
CA LYS A 9 -23.34 11.68 -1.11
C LYS A 9 -21.85 11.54 -1.42
N ALA A 10 -21.28 12.54 -2.05
CA ALA A 10 -19.84 12.69 -2.11
C ALA A 10 -19.43 12.85 -0.65
N ASP A 11 -18.86 11.79 -0.05
CA ASP A 11 -18.30 11.86 1.29
C ASP A 11 -17.29 13.01 1.28
N SER A 12 -17.67 14.14 1.88
CA SER A 12 -16.88 15.37 1.94
C SER A 12 -15.55 15.20 2.69
N GLU A 13 -15.34 14.03 3.28
CA GLU A 13 -14.18 13.64 4.08
C GLU A 13 -12.95 13.32 3.21
N PHE A 14 -13.10 12.99 1.91
CA PHE A 14 -11.94 12.62 1.08
C PHE A 14 -11.00 13.77 0.75
N TRP A 15 -11.50 15.01 0.74
CA TRP A 15 -10.67 16.18 0.41
C TRP A 15 -9.54 16.40 1.42
N GLN A 16 -9.67 15.87 2.63
CA GLN A 16 -8.63 15.92 3.65
C GLN A 16 -7.46 14.98 3.31
N TYR A 17 -7.69 13.93 2.51
CA TYR A 17 -6.69 12.93 2.12
C TYR A 17 -6.16 13.23 0.71
N SER A 18 -5.25 14.18 0.63
CA SER A 18 -4.68 14.62 -0.65
C SER A 18 -3.18 14.39 -0.79
N GLU A 19 -2.48 14.07 0.30
CA GLU A 19 -1.02 13.98 0.28
C GLU A 19 -0.56 12.58 -0.15
N PRO A 20 0.13 12.45 -1.30
CA PRO A 20 0.51 11.14 -1.83
C PRO A 20 1.75 10.59 -1.12
N LEU A 21 1.66 9.32 -0.74
CA LEU A 21 2.73 8.50 -0.23
C LEU A 21 3.08 7.43 -1.25
N ASN A 22 4.34 7.34 -1.62
CA ASN A 22 4.82 6.25 -2.46
C ASN A 22 5.06 5.01 -1.61
N PHE A 23 4.53 3.87 -2.04
CA PHE A 23 4.82 2.57 -1.46
C PHE A 23 5.46 1.68 -2.51
N LEU A 24 6.43 0.87 -2.09
CA LEU A 24 6.97 -0.22 -2.87
C LEU A 24 6.21 -1.49 -2.53
N VAL A 25 5.71 -2.17 -3.56
CA VAL A 25 5.04 -3.46 -3.44
C VAL A 25 5.91 -4.53 -4.08
N VAL A 26 6.15 -5.59 -3.33
CA VAL A 26 6.89 -6.77 -3.78
C VAL A 26 5.94 -7.95 -3.75
N VAL A 27 5.68 -8.54 -4.91
CA VAL A 27 4.82 -9.71 -5.06
C VAL A 27 5.71 -10.90 -5.45
N PRO A 28 5.94 -11.86 -4.56
CA PRO A 28 6.66 -13.08 -4.90
C PRO A 28 5.96 -13.88 -6.00
N ALA A 29 6.72 -14.56 -6.85
CA ALA A 29 6.18 -15.49 -7.84
C ALA A 29 5.56 -16.73 -7.17
N ASP A 30 6.13 -17.18 -6.05
CA ASP A 30 5.55 -18.22 -5.20
C ASP A 30 4.41 -17.65 -4.37
N SER A 31 3.18 -18.06 -4.72
CA SER A 31 1.94 -17.63 -4.05
C SER A 31 1.83 -18.02 -2.57
N VAL A 32 2.66 -18.95 -2.08
CA VAL A 32 2.71 -19.32 -0.66
C VAL A 32 3.36 -18.19 0.16
N LEU A 33 4.29 -17.45 -0.45
CA LEU A 33 4.97 -16.34 0.21
C LEU A 33 4.07 -15.11 0.26
N PRO A 34 4.07 -14.35 1.37
CA PRO A 34 3.32 -13.11 1.45
C PRO A 34 3.95 -12.05 0.54
N SER A 35 3.11 -11.26 -0.12
CA SER A 35 3.52 -9.99 -0.69
C SER A 35 3.81 -8.96 0.40
N LEU A 36 4.74 -8.06 0.09
CA LEU A 36 5.23 -7.05 1.00
C LEU A 36 4.91 -5.67 0.43
N ILE A 37 4.21 -4.85 1.21
CA ILE A 37 3.96 -3.44 0.92
C ILE A 37 4.76 -2.61 1.91
N SER A 38 5.66 -1.78 1.41
CA SER A 38 6.59 -1.03 2.25
C SER A 38 6.65 0.44 1.90
N HIS A 39 6.83 1.26 2.92
CA HIS A 39 7.17 2.66 2.79
C HIS A 39 8.34 2.98 3.72
N TRP A 40 9.30 3.73 3.22
CA TRP A 40 10.42 4.27 3.98
C TRP A 40 10.28 5.79 3.97
N ALA A 41 10.10 6.36 5.14
CA ALA A 41 9.91 7.79 5.32
C ALA A 41 11.25 8.54 5.15
N SER A 42 11.16 9.86 4.99
CA SER A 42 12.34 10.72 5.00
C SER A 42 13.10 10.59 6.34
N PRO A 43 14.44 10.78 6.38
CA PRO A 43 15.21 10.78 7.62
C PRO A 43 14.71 11.74 8.70
N GLU A 44 13.95 12.77 8.31
CA GLU A 44 13.36 13.79 9.19
C GLU A 44 12.07 13.33 9.89
N SER A 45 11.49 12.19 9.47
CA SER A 45 10.23 11.66 10.00
C SER A 45 10.41 10.93 11.33
N LEU A 46 9.39 11.02 12.20
CA LEU A 46 9.40 10.39 13.53
C LEU A 46 9.47 8.86 13.47
N ALA A 47 8.76 8.25 12.52
CA ALA A 47 8.87 6.83 12.21
C ALA A 47 9.56 6.65 10.85
N ARG A 48 10.45 5.65 10.77
CA ARG A 48 11.36 5.51 9.62
C ARG A 48 10.82 4.65 8.48
N TYR A 49 9.99 3.66 8.79
CA TYR A 49 9.43 2.77 7.77
C TYR A 49 8.24 1.97 8.29
N ILE A 50 7.48 1.41 7.36
CA ILE A 50 6.45 0.41 7.61
C ILE A 50 6.58 -0.75 6.61
N HIS A 51 6.31 -1.95 7.11
CA HIS A 51 6.16 -3.16 6.32
C HIS A 51 4.78 -3.77 6.61
N VAL A 52 3.98 -3.95 5.57
CA VAL A 52 2.69 -4.64 5.62
C VAL A 52 2.82 -5.92 4.81
N TYR A 53 2.67 -7.06 5.47
CA TYR A 53 2.63 -8.37 4.81
C TYR A 53 1.18 -8.73 4.48
N THR A 54 0.97 -9.26 3.29
CA THR A 54 -0.35 -9.63 2.77
C THR A 54 -0.22 -10.76 1.75
N HIS A 55 -1.33 -11.25 1.21
CA HIS A 55 -1.36 -12.24 0.12
C HIS A 55 -1.96 -11.64 -1.16
N LEU A 56 -1.71 -10.36 -1.40
CA LEU A 56 -2.17 -9.70 -2.61
C LEU A 56 -1.41 -10.21 -3.83
N GLN A 57 -2.16 -10.50 -4.87
CA GLN A 57 -1.62 -10.89 -6.17
C GLN A 57 -1.34 -9.66 -7.04
N ALA A 58 -0.46 -9.81 -8.03
CA ALA A 58 -0.15 -8.76 -9.00
C ALA A 58 -1.40 -8.22 -9.72
N GLY A 59 -2.41 -9.07 -9.97
CA GLY A 59 -3.68 -8.65 -10.55
C GLY A 59 -4.46 -7.66 -9.68
N GLN A 60 -4.43 -7.85 -8.35
CA GLN A 60 -5.13 -6.97 -7.40
C GLN A 60 -4.44 -5.61 -7.28
N ILE A 61 -3.11 -5.54 -7.40
CA ILE A 61 -2.38 -4.27 -7.43
C ILE A 61 -2.77 -3.43 -8.66
N LYS A 62 -3.09 -4.06 -9.78
CA LYS A 62 -3.53 -3.39 -11.02
C LYS A 62 -4.93 -2.78 -10.93
N LEU A 63 -5.67 -3.03 -9.84
CA LEU A 63 -6.94 -2.33 -9.56
C LEU A 63 -6.70 -0.84 -9.24
N LEU A 64 -5.52 -0.48 -8.77
CA LEU A 64 -5.18 0.89 -8.42
C LEU A 64 -5.00 1.76 -9.66
N GLN A 65 -5.47 3.01 -9.60
CA GLN A 65 -5.31 3.96 -10.70
C GLN A 65 -3.83 4.35 -10.92
N ASP A 66 -3.06 4.53 -9.84
CA ASP A 66 -1.69 5.08 -9.85
C ASP A 66 -0.62 4.00 -9.63
N HIS A 67 -0.88 2.75 -10.05
CA HIS A 67 0.14 1.70 -9.98
C HIS A 67 1.16 1.83 -11.12
N LYS A 68 2.42 1.55 -10.80
CA LYS A 68 3.49 1.44 -11.79
C LYS A 68 4.19 0.10 -11.61
N SER A 69 4.16 -0.74 -12.64
CA SER A 69 4.92 -2.00 -12.69
C SER A 69 6.37 -1.69 -13.08
N HIS A 70 7.33 -2.25 -12.35
CA HIS A 70 8.77 -2.11 -12.64
C HIS A 70 9.38 -3.38 -13.23
N GLY A 71 8.58 -4.44 -13.35
CA GLY A 71 8.99 -5.72 -13.93
C GLY A 71 9.34 -6.76 -12.87
N THR A 72 9.98 -7.83 -13.36
CA THR A 72 10.36 -9.00 -12.56
C THR A 72 11.84 -8.95 -12.20
N PHE A 73 12.15 -9.28 -10.95
CA PHE A 73 13.50 -9.25 -10.37
C PHE A 73 13.79 -10.55 -9.62
N HIS A 74 15.07 -10.86 -9.45
CA HIS A 74 15.54 -12.03 -8.69
C HIS A 74 16.31 -11.56 -7.46
N LEU A 75 15.60 -11.45 -6.33
CA LEU A 75 16.22 -10.96 -5.10
C LEU A 75 17.23 -11.97 -4.56
N PRO A 76 18.44 -11.56 -4.16
CA PRO A 76 19.46 -12.44 -3.57
C PRO A 76 19.15 -12.76 -2.11
N CYS A 77 17.92 -13.18 -1.83
CA CYS A 77 17.48 -13.61 -0.52
C CYS A 77 16.31 -14.59 -0.64
N SER A 78 16.12 -15.40 0.40
CA SER A 78 14.91 -16.20 0.55
C SER A 78 13.68 -15.30 0.73
N GLY A 79 12.51 -15.75 0.26
CA GLY A 79 11.25 -15.01 0.37
C GLY A 79 10.93 -14.44 1.75
N LEU A 80 11.24 -15.19 2.80
CA LEU A 80 11.01 -14.76 4.19
C LEU A 80 11.89 -13.59 4.64
N ASN A 81 12.95 -13.28 3.90
CA ASN A 81 13.94 -12.26 4.23
C ASN A 81 13.86 -11.01 3.33
N ILE A 82 12.86 -10.92 2.44
CA ILE A 82 12.72 -9.83 1.47
C ILE A 82 12.70 -8.45 2.16
N SER A 83 11.91 -8.30 3.23
CA SER A 83 11.81 -7.02 3.96
C SER A 83 13.14 -6.58 4.55
N ARG A 84 13.85 -7.51 5.21
CA ARG A 84 15.18 -7.25 5.79
C ARG A 84 16.19 -6.88 4.71
N PHE A 85 16.21 -7.63 3.62
CA PHE A 85 17.08 -7.36 2.48
C PHE A 85 16.83 -5.95 1.92
N LEU A 86 15.57 -5.62 1.60
CA LEU A 86 15.22 -4.30 1.10
C LEU A 86 15.56 -3.20 2.09
N HIS A 87 15.23 -3.38 3.37
CA HIS A 87 15.54 -2.40 4.40
C HIS A 87 17.05 -2.09 4.45
N HIS A 88 17.91 -3.11 4.43
CA HIS A 88 19.36 -2.90 4.36
C HIS A 88 19.76 -2.14 3.10
N GLN A 89 19.25 -2.52 1.92
CA GLN A 89 19.58 -1.82 0.67
C GLN A 89 19.15 -0.35 0.71
N ILE A 90 17.99 -0.04 1.27
CA ILE A 90 17.50 1.34 1.41
C ILE A 90 18.42 2.17 2.30
N VAL A 91 18.83 1.61 3.43
CA VAL A 91 19.75 2.26 4.37
C VAL A 91 21.13 2.45 3.74
N ASP A 92 21.69 1.41 3.12
CA ASP A 92 23.03 1.44 2.50
C ASP A 92 23.12 2.45 1.35
N LEU A 93 22.03 2.60 0.58
CA LEU A 93 21.94 3.55 -0.53
C LEU A 93 21.52 4.95 -0.07
N ASN A 94 21.21 5.14 1.22
CA ASN A 94 20.69 6.37 1.80
C ASN A 94 19.54 6.96 0.97
N THR A 95 18.56 6.12 0.63
CA THR A 95 17.37 6.48 -0.16
C THR A 95 16.10 6.30 0.66
N HIS A 96 14.94 6.68 0.12
CA HIS A 96 13.63 6.58 0.78
C HIS A 96 12.50 6.59 -0.25
N SER A 97 11.25 6.33 0.16
CA SER A 97 10.12 6.20 -0.77
C SER A 97 9.77 7.48 -1.55
N ALA A 98 10.11 8.65 -1.04
CA ALA A 98 9.95 9.92 -1.77
C ALA A 98 11.08 10.21 -2.79
N ASP A 99 12.16 9.43 -2.81
CA ASP A 99 13.29 9.61 -3.72
C ASP A 99 12.90 9.08 -5.11
N THR A 100 12.87 9.96 -6.11
CA THR A 100 12.50 9.62 -7.49
C THR A 100 13.48 8.64 -8.13
N GLU A 101 14.70 8.54 -7.61
CA GLU A 101 15.75 7.63 -8.04
C GLU A 101 15.88 6.39 -7.16
N MET A 102 14.99 6.19 -6.17
CA MET A 102 15.05 5.02 -5.27
C MET A 102 15.17 3.71 -6.04
N LEU A 103 14.37 3.52 -7.08
CA LEU A 103 14.38 2.29 -7.88
C LEU A 103 15.57 2.17 -8.81
N SER A 104 16.07 3.26 -9.39
CA SER A 104 17.28 3.20 -10.22
C SER A 104 18.51 2.88 -9.36
N LYS A 105 18.55 3.35 -8.11
CA LYS A 105 19.57 3.00 -7.11
C LYS A 105 19.46 1.55 -6.63
N LEU A 106 18.24 1.05 -6.45
CA LEU A 106 17.99 -0.32 -6.03
C LEU A 106 18.26 -1.34 -7.14
N SER A 107 17.83 -1.09 -8.37
CA SER A 107 17.82 -2.08 -9.46
C SER A 107 19.15 -2.84 -9.63
N PRO A 108 20.33 -2.20 -9.60
CA PRO A 108 21.62 -2.91 -9.66
C PRO A 108 21.87 -3.90 -8.52
N ARG A 109 21.22 -3.70 -7.36
CA ARG A 109 21.32 -4.58 -6.18
C ARG A 109 20.31 -5.73 -6.22
N LEU A 110 19.21 -5.56 -6.97
CA LEU A 110 18.16 -6.57 -7.13
C LEU A 110 18.49 -7.57 -8.24
N LEU A 111 19.47 -7.25 -9.08
CA LEU A 111 20.00 -8.12 -10.14
C LEU A 111 21.31 -8.72 -9.64
N SER A 112 21.23 -9.79 -8.85
CA SER A 112 22.43 -10.52 -8.43
C SER A 112 22.64 -11.77 -9.26
N ASP A 113 23.89 -11.99 -9.65
CA ASP A 113 24.38 -13.25 -10.22
C ASP A 113 24.17 -14.40 -9.22
N GLN A 114 23.37 -15.38 -9.64
CA GLN A 114 23.41 -16.81 -9.26
C GLN A 114 23.80 -17.17 -7.81
N SER A 115 23.14 -16.58 -6.81
CA SER A 115 23.17 -17.17 -5.45
C SER A 115 22.20 -18.35 -5.36
N ALA A 116 22.49 -19.33 -4.51
CA ALA A 116 21.69 -20.56 -4.40
C ALA A 116 20.27 -20.37 -3.82
N SER A 117 19.93 -19.17 -3.34
CA SER A 117 18.63 -18.84 -2.74
C SER A 117 18.11 -17.50 -3.24
N THR A 118 17.79 -17.44 -4.54
CA THR A 118 17.09 -16.30 -5.13
C THR A 118 15.57 -16.45 -5.02
N THR A 119 14.88 -15.32 -4.84
CA THR A 119 13.42 -15.27 -4.90
C THR A 119 13.00 -14.41 -6.09
N GLU A 120 12.25 -14.99 -7.02
CA GLU A 120 11.63 -14.24 -8.10
C GLU A 120 10.45 -13.40 -7.55
N VAL A 121 10.44 -12.12 -7.88
CA VAL A 121 9.43 -11.16 -7.45
C VAL A 121 9.03 -10.22 -8.58
N VAL A 122 7.80 -9.74 -8.55
CA VAL A 122 7.34 -8.61 -9.36
C VAL A 122 7.25 -7.37 -8.48
N LEU A 123 7.84 -6.27 -8.95
CA LEU A 123 7.86 -5.00 -8.23
C LEU A 123 6.84 -4.01 -8.79
N PHE A 124 6.11 -3.35 -7.89
CA PHE A 124 5.25 -2.22 -8.21
C PHE A 124 5.58 -1.03 -7.31
N SER A 125 5.32 0.17 -7.81
CA SER A 125 5.08 1.34 -6.96
C SER A 125 3.60 1.67 -6.99
N ILE A 126 3.06 2.03 -5.84
CA ILE A 126 1.68 2.48 -5.70
C ILE A 126 1.66 3.80 -4.92
N GLN A 127 0.62 4.60 -5.17
CA GLN A 127 0.33 5.77 -4.34
C GLN A 127 -0.79 5.48 -3.35
N VAL A 128 -0.56 5.89 -2.11
CA VAL A 128 -1.55 5.87 -1.04
C VAL A 128 -1.70 7.30 -0.55
N LEU A 129 -2.94 7.78 -0.40
CA LEU A 129 -3.22 9.14 0.05
C LEU A 129 -3.35 9.17 1.57
N CYS A 130 -2.72 10.15 2.20
CA CYS A 130 -2.85 10.41 3.62
C CYS A 130 -3.36 11.84 3.87
N GLU A 131 -3.80 12.09 5.10
CA GLU A 131 -4.22 13.43 5.53
C GLU A 131 -3.02 14.37 5.74
N ASP A 132 -1.96 13.87 6.37
CA ASP A 132 -0.72 14.60 6.67
C ASP A 132 0.49 13.67 6.57
N ASN A 133 1.37 13.93 5.61
CA ASN A 133 2.57 13.14 5.33
C ASN A 133 3.59 13.20 6.49
N LYS A 134 3.51 14.18 7.39
CA LYS A 134 4.39 14.26 8.56
C LYS A 134 3.92 13.40 9.74
N ASN A 135 2.62 13.19 9.88
CA ASN A 135 2.01 12.62 11.09
C ASN A 135 1.14 11.38 10.85
N TRP A 136 1.18 10.78 9.66
CA TRP A 136 0.43 9.56 9.40
C TRP A 136 1.08 8.30 10.00
N LEU A 137 2.41 8.22 10.07
CA LEU A 137 3.14 7.08 10.63
C LEU A 137 3.64 7.41 12.04
N VAL A 138 2.77 7.21 13.04
CA VAL A 138 3.06 7.49 14.45
C VAL A 138 3.19 6.17 15.20
N PRO A 139 4.28 5.93 15.96
CA PRO A 139 4.54 4.65 16.61
C PRO A 139 3.41 4.10 17.52
N GLU A 140 2.63 4.99 18.15
CA GLU A 140 1.56 4.63 19.08
C GLU A 140 0.18 4.51 18.41
N LYS A 141 0.07 4.86 17.13
CA LYS A 141 -1.18 4.78 16.38
C LYS A 141 -1.23 3.53 15.51
N LYS A 142 -2.44 3.09 15.21
CA LYS A 142 -2.72 2.01 14.28
C LYS A 142 -3.16 2.58 12.95
N LEU A 143 -2.69 1.95 11.88
CA LEU A 143 -3.09 2.34 10.53
C LEU A 143 -4.40 1.68 10.13
N VAL A 144 -5.26 2.48 9.51
CA VAL A 144 -6.50 2.03 8.89
C VAL A 144 -6.52 2.46 7.44
N TRP A 145 -7.21 1.69 6.62
CA TRP A 145 -7.15 1.77 5.17
C TRP A 145 -8.55 1.85 4.60
N ARG A 146 -8.72 2.54 3.47
CA ARG A 146 -10.00 2.62 2.76
C ARG A 146 -9.73 2.78 1.28
N TRP A 147 -10.51 2.14 0.41
CA TRP A 147 -10.45 2.43 -1.02
C TRP A 147 -11.44 3.53 -1.37
N VAL A 148 -11.09 4.33 -2.36
CA VAL A 148 -11.96 5.36 -2.94
C VAL A 148 -11.90 5.32 -4.46
N LYS A 149 -12.99 5.76 -5.08
CA LYS A 149 -13.11 5.94 -6.53
C LYS A 149 -14.02 7.15 -6.77
N PRO A 150 -13.51 8.39 -6.60
CA PRO A 150 -14.34 9.60 -6.62
C PRO A 150 -15.12 9.81 -7.92
N GLN A 151 -14.60 9.29 -9.04
CA GLN A 151 -15.22 9.39 -10.36
C GLN A 151 -16.34 8.35 -10.60
N SER A 152 -16.59 7.43 -9.66
CA SER A 152 -17.62 6.40 -9.79
C SER A 152 -19.01 6.98 -9.57
N MET A 153 -19.95 6.66 -10.48
CA MET A 153 -21.35 7.08 -10.36
C MET A 153 -22.15 6.27 -9.31
N TYR A 154 -21.68 5.07 -8.95
CA TYR A 154 -22.44 4.15 -8.09
C TYR A 154 -21.92 4.15 -6.64
N ARG A 155 -20.71 3.63 -6.45
CA ARG A 155 -20.05 3.55 -5.15
C ARG A 155 -18.72 4.27 -5.24
N THR A 156 -18.58 5.31 -4.43
CA THR A 156 -17.43 6.20 -4.42
C THR A 156 -16.36 5.75 -3.44
N SER A 157 -16.66 4.82 -2.53
CA SER A 157 -15.72 4.37 -1.49
C SER A 157 -16.09 3.07 -0.77
N GLY A 158 -15.07 2.48 -0.15
CA GLY A 158 -15.16 1.37 0.80
C GLY A 158 -15.46 1.81 2.23
N ARG A 159 -15.44 0.86 3.17
CA ARG A 159 -15.37 1.16 4.60
C ARG A 159 -13.91 1.30 5.04
N TRP A 160 -13.69 1.89 6.21
CA TRP A 160 -12.38 1.83 6.87
C TRP A 160 -12.11 0.42 7.38
N GLU A 161 -10.91 -0.07 7.12
CA GLU A 161 -10.46 -1.44 7.41
C GLU A 161 -9.12 -1.42 8.15
N ALA A 162 -8.98 -2.32 9.11
CA ALA A 162 -7.71 -2.57 9.79
C ALA A 162 -6.68 -3.28 8.88
N SER A 163 -7.15 -3.96 7.84
CA SER A 163 -6.32 -4.77 6.94
C SER A 163 -6.36 -4.21 5.53
N LEU A 164 -5.19 -3.87 4.99
CA LEU A 164 -5.07 -3.47 3.59
C LEU A 164 -5.52 -4.60 2.64
N ALA A 165 -5.30 -5.87 3.00
CA ALA A 165 -5.78 -7.01 2.23
C ALA A 165 -7.31 -7.00 2.05
N LYS A 166 -8.05 -6.70 3.13
CA LYS A 166 -9.52 -6.58 3.09
C LYS A 166 -9.97 -5.42 2.22
N VAL A 167 -9.24 -4.29 2.23
CA VAL A 167 -9.54 -3.15 1.35
C VAL A 167 -9.47 -3.55 -0.13
N PHE A 168 -8.41 -4.24 -0.54
CA PHE A 168 -8.29 -4.72 -1.92
C PHE A 168 -9.38 -5.73 -2.27
N PHE A 169 -9.71 -6.65 -1.37
CA PHE A 169 -10.78 -7.62 -1.58
C PHE A 169 -12.15 -6.93 -1.76
N ASP A 170 -12.53 -6.00 -0.88
CA ASP A 170 -13.80 -5.24 -1.03
C ASP A 170 -13.80 -4.42 -2.32
N ALA A 171 -12.67 -3.80 -2.68
CA ALA A 171 -12.57 -2.99 -3.89
C ALA A 171 -12.69 -3.82 -5.18
N GLU A 172 -12.12 -5.01 -5.20
CA GLU A 172 -12.21 -5.93 -6.35
C GLU A 172 -13.66 -6.26 -6.68
N TRP A 173 -14.48 -6.56 -5.67
CA TRP A 173 -15.90 -6.87 -5.83
C TRP A 173 -16.79 -5.64 -6.04
N SER A 174 -16.41 -4.50 -5.45
CA SER A 174 -17.31 -3.33 -5.36
C SER A 174 -17.01 -2.20 -6.34
N ALA A 175 -15.75 -2.03 -6.74
CA ALA A 175 -15.26 -0.85 -7.45
C ALA A 175 -14.61 -1.18 -8.80
N GLY A 176 -14.04 -2.38 -8.92
CA GLY A 176 -13.22 -2.78 -10.06
C GLY A 176 -11.90 -2.01 -10.10
N THR A 177 -11.51 -1.53 -11.27
CA THR A 177 -10.24 -0.81 -11.50
C THR A 177 -10.36 0.70 -11.27
N GLY A 178 -9.23 1.38 -11.18
CA GLY A 178 -9.17 2.84 -11.05
C GLY A 178 -9.49 3.34 -9.64
N ILE A 179 -9.17 2.56 -8.61
CA ILE A 179 -9.32 2.99 -7.21
C ILE A 179 -8.05 3.69 -6.71
N SER A 180 -8.19 4.53 -5.69
CA SER A 180 -7.09 5.02 -4.86
C SER A 180 -7.23 4.42 -3.45
N ILE A 181 -6.13 4.31 -2.72
CA ILE A 181 -6.14 3.89 -1.31
C ILE A 181 -5.89 5.10 -0.44
N LEU A 182 -6.68 5.22 0.63
CA LEU A 182 -6.46 6.15 1.72
C LEU A 182 -5.82 5.40 2.90
N VAL A 183 -4.93 6.07 3.62
CA VAL A 183 -4.39 5.64 4.91
C VAL A 183 -4.66 6.69 5.97
N GLY A 184 -5.20 6.24 7.09
CA GLY A 184 -5.42 7.05 8.29
C GLY A 184 -4.71 6.43 9.50
N SER A 185 -4.54 7.23 10.54
CA SER A 185 -3.85 6.85 11.77
C SER A 185 -4.76 7.09 12.97
N VAL A 186 -5.16 6.03 13.67
CA VAL A 186 -6.13 6.06 14.77
C VAL A 186 -5.52 5.49 16.05
N ASP A 187 -6.10 5.80 17.20
CA ASP A 187 -5.73 5.14 18.46
C ASP A 187 -6.20 3.67 18.50
N GLU A 188 -5.68 2.93 19.49
CA GLU A 188 -5.97 1.51 19.69
C GLU A 188 -7.47 1.24 19.96
N GLU A 189 -8.17 2.12 20.69
CA GLU A 189 -9.59 1.95 20.99
C GLU A 189 -10.41 2.01 19.70
N LYS A 190 -10.17 3.04 18.89
CA LYS A 190 -10.84 3.23 17.61
C LYS A 190 -10.50 2.13 16.61
N PHE A 191 -9.25 1.67 16.59
CA PHE A 191 -8.84 0.54 15.77
C PHE A 191 -9.64 -0.72 16.10
N ARG A 192 -9.81 -1.04 17.39
CA ARG A 192 -10.62 -2.18 17.84
C ARG A 192 -12.10 -2.05 17.50
N GLU A 193 -12.65 -0.84 17.51
CA GLU A 193 -14.03 -0.61 17.03
C GLU A 193 -14.17 -0.98 15.55
N ILE A 194 -13.20 -0.59 14.72
CA ILE A 194 -13.17 -0.89 13.29
C ILE A 194 -13.04 -2.40 13.08
N GLU A 195 -12.12 -3.06 13.78
CA GLU A 195 -11.97 -4.52 13.68
C GLU A 195 -13.27 -5.26 14.02
N LYS A 196 -13.95 -4.88 15.11
CA LYS A 196 -15.21 -5.52 15.53
C LYS A 196 -16.31 -5.35 14.50
N ARG A 197 -16.47 -4.16 13.91
CA ARG A 197 -17.47 -3.87 12.88
C ARG A 197 -17.27 -4.67 11.59
N ASN A 198 -16.05 -5.17 11.36
CA ASN A 198 -15.69 -5.90 10.14
C ASN A 198 -15.69 -7.42 10.35
N VAL A 199 -16.12 -7.90 11.52
CA VAL A 199 -16.32 -9.33 11.85
C VAL A 199 -17.82 -9.68 11.98
N SER A 200 -18.68 -8.67 12.18
CA SER A 200 -20.14 -8.77 12.22
C SER A 200 -20.79 -8.61 10.84
#